data_AF-A0A4Q3R2F9-F1
#
_entry.id   AF-A0A4Q3R2F9-F1
#
_cell.length_a   1.000
_cell.length_b   1.000
_cell.length_c   1.000
_cell.angle_alpha   90.00
_cell.angle_beta   90.00
_cell.angle_gamma   90.00
#
_symmetry.space_group_name_H-M   'P 1'
#
loop_
_entity.id
_entity.type
_entity.pdbx_description
1 polymer ?
#
loop_
_entity_poly.entity_id
_entity_poly.type
_entity_poly.pdbx_seq_one_letter_code
_entity_poly.pdbx_strand_id
1 'polypeptide(L)'
;MKKWSLWMVMAALTILPISIFALLKWYRQEYMQLPVKGGETHRIADFALTNQFGEPVTLRNWENKIVVADFFFTHCPVICLLVLIDRQKRIRGYYNGTVPDQVDRLVNDIARLRTE
;
A
#
# COMPACT_ATOMS: atom_id res chain seq x y z
N MET A 1 -8.60 33.91 -43.19
CA MET A 1 -9.28 32.68 -42.74
C MET A 1 -8.26 31.54 -42.74
N LYS A 2 -7.76 31.14 -41.57
CA LYS A 2 -6.67 30.16 -41.43
C LYS A 2 -7.24 28.75 -41.72
N LYS A 3 -7.05 28.23 -42.93
CA LYS A 3 -7.45 26.85 -43.30
C LYS A 3 -6.53 25.89 -42.54
N TRP A 4 -6.92 25.50 -41.33
CA TRP A 4 -6.22 24.43 -40.62
C TRP A 4 -6.35 23.17 -41.46
N SER A 5 -5.22 22.65 -41.93
CA SER A 5 -5.15 21.37 -42.64
C SER A 5 -5.87 20.32 -41.79
N LEU A 6 -6.86 19.63 -42.36
CA LEU A 6 -7.68 18.61 -41.72
C LEU A 6 -6.83 17.59 -40.93
N TRP A 7 -5.61 17.32 -41.43
CA TRP A 7 -4.61 16.48 -40.78
C TRP A 7 -4.15 16.97 -39.40
N MET A 8 -4.06 18.28 -39.17
CA MET A 8 -3.70 18.84 -37.85
C MET A 8 -4.81 18.63 -36.82
N VAL A 9 -6.08 18.72 -37.25
CA VAL A 9 -7.24 18.48 -36.37
C VAL A 9 -7.33 17.01 -35.99
N MET A 10 -7.13 16.10 -36.96
CA MET A 10 -7.09 14.66 -36.73
C MET A 10 -5.92 14.23 -35.82
N ALA A 11 -4.75 14.85 -36.00
CA ALA A 11 -3.59 14.61 -35.13
C ALA A 11 -3.88 15.06 -33.68
N ALA A 12 -4.45 16.25 -33.48
CA ALA A 12 -4.82 16.73 -32.15
C ALA A 12 -5.86 15.82 -31.46
N LEU A 13 -6.87 15.35 -32.20
CA LEU A 13 -7.91 14.45 -31.70
C LEU A 13 -7.41 13.09 -31.24
N THR A 14 -6.26 12.64 -31.76
CA THR A 14 -5.66 11.34 -31.38
C THR A 14 -4.55 11.52 -30.35
N ILE A 15 -3.68 12.52 -30.51
CA ILE A 15 -2.54 12.77 -29.61
C ILE A 15 -3.01 13.28 -28.25
N LEU A 16 -4.03 14.13 -28.19
CA LEU A 16 -4.56 14.65 -26.94
C LEU A 16 -5.10 13.52 -26.02
N PRO A 17 -6.03 12.63 -26.44
CA PRO A 17 -6.49 11.56 -25.57
C PRO A 17 -5.41 10.53 -25.26
N ILE A 18 -4.48 10.24 -26.18
CA ILE A 18 -3.36 9.32 -25.91
C ILE A 18 -2.44 9.90 -24.83
N SER A 19 -2.10 11.18 -24.93
CA SER A 19 -1.26 11.86 -23.93
C SER A 19 -1.98 11.98 -22.58
N ILE A 20 -3.27 12.31 -22.55
CA ILE A 20 -4.09 12.31 -21.34
C ILE A 20 -4.16 10.92 -20.72
N PHE A 21 -4.42 9.88 -21.51
CA PHE A 21 -4.46 8.50 -21.02
C PHE A 21 -3.11 8.06 -20.46
N ALA A 22 -2.00 8.38 -21.16
CA ALA A 22 -0.66 8.10 -20.69
C ALA A 22 -0.35 8.85 -19.38
N LEU A 23 -0.72 10.12 -19.28
CA LEU A 23 -0.56 10.93 -18.07
C LEU A 23 -1.38 10.37 -16.90
N LEU A 24 -2.66 10.03 -17.12
CA LEU A 24 -3.52 9.46 -16.09
C LEU A 24 -3.04 8.08 -15.64
N LYS A 25 -2.58 7.25 -16.58
CA LYS A 25 -2.01 5.94 -16.27
C LYS A 25 -0.72 6.08 -15.46
N TRP A 26 0.17 6.98 -15.87
CA TRP A 26 1.40 7.27 -15.15
C TRP A 26 1.12 7.82 -13.74
N TYR A 27 0.23 8.81 -13.62
CA TYR A 27 -0.18 9.38 -12.34
C TYR A 27 -0.77 8.33 -11.39
N ARG A 28 -1.64 7.44 -11.90
CA ARG A 28 -2.18 6.33 -11.09
C ARG A 28 -1.07 5.41 -10.60
N GLN A 29 -0.11 5.06 -11.45
CA GLN A 29 0.91 4.06 -11.12
C GLN A 29 1.94 4.58 -10.10
N GLU A 30 2.37 5.84 -10.24
CA GLU A 30 3.43 6.43 -9.41
C GLU A 30 2.93 6.90 -8.02
N TYR A 31 1.68 7.39 -7.92
CA TYR A 31 1.20 8.05 -6.70
C TYR A 31 0.17 7.25 -5.88
N MET A 32 -0.45 6.21 -6.45
CA MET A 32 -1.53 5.48 -5.76
C MET A 32 -1.10 4.16 -5.13
N GLN A 33 -0.05 3.50 -5.64
CA GLN A 33 0.41 2.23 -5.08
C GLN A 33 1.28 2.46 -3.84
N LEU A 34 0.99 1.70 -2.77
CA LEU A 34 1.77 1.84 -1.54
C LEU A 34 3.20 1.31 -1.74
N PRO A 35 4.22 1.96 -1.14
CA PRO A 35 5.59 1.47 -1.21
C PRO A 35 5.76 0.18 -0.40
N VAL A 36 6.66 -0.71 -0.84
CA VAL A 36 7.10 -1.87 -0.06
C VAL A 36 8.28 -1.45 0.81
N LYS A 37 8.19 -1.65 2.12
CA LYS A 37 9.31 -1.46 3.06
C LYS A 37 10.14 -2.74 3.12
N GLY A 38 11.46 -2.61 2.98
CA GLY A 38 12.40 -3.76 2.96
C GLY A 38 12.78 -4.26 1.55
N GLY A 39 12.28 -3.63 0.48
CA GLY A 39 12.56 -4.03 -0.90
C GLY A 39 11.50 -4.97 -1.49
N GLU A 40 11.37 -5.01 -2.82
CA GLU A 40 10.28 -5.73 -3.50
C GLU A 40 10.28 -7.25 -3.28
N THR A 41 11.47 -7.81 -3.03
CA THR A 41 11.68 -9.25 -2.81
C THR A 41 11.52 -9.66 -1.34
N HIS A 42 11.54 -8.70 -0.41
CA HIS A 42 11.46 -9.00 1.01
C HIS A 42 10.05 -9.46 1.41
N ARG A 43 9.99 -10.53 2.19
CA ARG A 43 8.77 -11.11 2.75
C ARG A 43 9.02 -11.45 4.20
N ILE A 44 7.98 -11.38 5.02
CA ILE A 44 8.03 -11.88 6.39
C ILE A 44 8.32 -13.38 6.35
N ALA A 45 9.32 -13.81 7.12
CA ALA A 45 9.69 -15.21 7.25
C ALA A 45 8.57 -16.01 7.93
N ASP A 46 8.49 -17.30 7.61
CA ASP A 46 7.57 -18.20 8.31
C ASP A 46 7.93 -18.25 9.81
N PHE A 47 6.89 -18.25 10.64
CA PHE A 47 7.01 -18.36 12.08
C PHE A 47 5.98 -19.37 12.61
N ALA A 48 6.28 -19.90 13.79
CA ALA A 48 5.35 -20.66 14.61
C ALA A 48 5.46 -20.14 16.05
N LEU A 49 4.37 -19.58 16.55
CA LEU A 49 4.23 -19.04 17.90
C LEU A 49 3.03 -19.70 18.58
N THR A 50 2.83 -19.40 19.85
CA THR A 50 1.68 -19.87 20.62
C THR A 50 0.83 -18.68 21.05
N ASN A 51 -0.49 -18.77 20.90
CA ASN A 51 -1.40 -17.73 21.38
C ASN A 51 -1.64 -17.83 22.90
N GLN A 52 -2.45 -16.92 23.43
CA GLN A 52 -2.82 -16.86 24.85
C GLN A 52 -3.62 -18.09 25.34
N PHE A 53 -4.15 -18.90 24.43
CA PHE A 53 -4.92 -20.11 24.73
C PHE A 53 -4.07 -21.38 24.63
N GLY A 54 -2.77 -21.26 24.31
CA GLY A 54 -1.89 -22.41 24.13
C GLY A 54 -1.94 -23.05 22.74
N GLU A 55 -2.64 -22.44 21.77
CA GLU A 55 -2.77 -22.97 20.42
C GLU A 55 -1.63 -22.47 19.51
N PRO A 56 -1.14 -23.32 18.58
CA PRO A 56 -0.11 -22.91 17.62
C PRO A 56 -0.69 -21.91 16.60
N VAL A 57 0.00 -20.78 16.43
CA VAL A 57 -0.26 -19.75 15.42
C VAL A 57 0.92 -19.66 14.48
N THR A 58 0.64 -19.76 13.19
CA THR A 58 1.64 -19.68 12.12
C THR A 58 1.28 -18.58 11.13
N LEU A 59 2.22 -18.24 10.26
CA LEU A 59 1.96 -17.27 9.18
C LEU A 59 0.82 -17.71 8.23
N ARG A 60 0.52 -19.01 8.14
CA ARG A 60 -0.59 -19.55 7.33
C ARG A 60 -1.96 -19.16 7.88
N ASN A 61 -2.08 -18.93 9.18
CA ASN A 61 -3.34 -18.49 9.79
C ASN A 61 -3.83 -17.13 9.26
N TRP A 62 -2.94 -16.35 8.63
CA TRP A 62 -3.22 -15.03 8.06
C TRP A 62 -3.13 -14.98 6.53
N GLU A 63 -3.19 -16.14 5.87
CA GLU A 63 -3.18 -16.19 4.42
C GLU A 63 -4.31 -15.35 3.80
N ASN A 64 -3.96 -14.58 2.77
CA ASN A 64 -4.86 -13.67 2.07
C ASN A 64 -5.48 -12.55 2.97
N LYS A 65 -4.88 -12.26 4.14
CA LYS A 65 -5.34 -11.19 5.04
C LYS A 65 -4.41 -9.98 4.99
N ILE A 66 -4.99 -8.80 5.16
CA ILE A 66 -4.24 -7.59 5.53
C ILE A 66 -4.06 -7.65 7.05
N VAL A 67 -2.84 -7.50 7.54
CA VAL A 67 -2.51 -7.63 8.96
C VAL A 67 -1.99 -6.30 9.48
N VAL A 68 -2.51 -5.86 10.62
CA VAL A 68 -1.94 -4.77 11.41
C VAL A 68 -1.35 -5.41 12.65
N ALA A 69 -0.03 -5.34 12.79
CA ALA A 69 0.68 -5.86 13.94
C ALA A 69 1.09 -4.70 14.86
N ASP A 70 0.93 -4.88 16.18
CA ASP A 70 1.44 -3.98 17.20
C ASP A 70 2.48 -4.74 18.04
N PHE A 71 3.66 -4.17 18.18
CA PHE A 71 4.73 -4.73 18.98
C PHE A 71 4.89 -3.90 20.26
N PHE A 72 4.45 -4.47 21.38
CA PHE A 72 4.56 -3.84 22.69
C PHE A 72 5.38 -4.69 23.65
N PHE A 73 6.07 -4.02 24.58
CA PHE A 73 6.88 -4.64 25.61
C PHE A 73 6.43 -4.13 26.98
N THR A 74 6.58 -4.94 28.02
CA THR A 74 6.25 -4.54 29.40
C THR A 74 7.07 -3.35 29.88
N HIS A 75 8.25 -3.14 29.28
CA HIS A 75 9.15 -2.03 29.55
C HIS A 75 9.61 -1.41 28.23
N CYS A 76 8.72 -0.64 27.59
CA CYS A 76 9.07 0.10 26.40
C CYS A 76 9.40 1.56 26.78
N PRO A 77 10.63 2.05 26.58
CA PRO A 77 10.97 3.46 26.85
C PRO A 77 10.37 4.42 25.80
N VAL A 78 9.77 3.89 24.72
CA VAL A 78 9.26 4.63 23.57
C VAL A 78 7.89 4.09 23.12
N ILE A 79 7.25 4.83 22.21
CA ILE A 79 5.92 4.52 21.68
C ILE A 79 5.96 3.26 20.79
N CYS A 80 5.02 2.34 21.02
CA CYS A 80 4.83 1.13 20.23
C CYS A 80 4.31 1.47 18.82
N LEU A 81 4.87 0.84 17.80
CA LEU A 81 4.56 1.12 16.39
C LEU A 81 3.59 0.07 15.84
N LEU A 82 2.59 0.55 15.12
CA LEU A 82 1.72 -0.27 14.28
C LEU A 82 2.42 -0.54 12.94
N VAL A 83 2.43 -1.80 12.51
CA VAL A 83 3.03 -2.25 11.26
C VAL A 83 1.94 -2.78 10.34
N LEU A 84 1.79 -2.17 9.15
CA LEU A 84 0.85 -2.62 8.14
C LEU A 84 1.49 -3.63 7.21
N ILE A 85 0.87 -4.79 7.07
CA ILE A 85 1.35 -5.91 6.28
C ILE A 85 0.27 -6.29 5.26
N ASP A 86 0.65 -6.42 3.99
CA ASP A 86 -0.28 -6.82 2.92
C ASP A 86 -0.50 -8.34 2.85
N ARG A 87 -1.43 -8.74 1.97
CA ARG A 87 -1.81 -10.15 1.75
C ARG A 87 -0.66 -11.01 1.25
N GLN A 88 0.37 -10.38 0.68
CA GLN A 88 1.56 -11.06 0.20
C GLN A 88 2.70 -11.00 1.23
N LYS A 89 2.43 -10.69 2.50
CA LYS A 89 3.39 -10.73 3.61
C LYS A 89 4.51 -9.67 3.46
N ARG A 90 4.22 -8.53 2.84
CA ARG A 90 5.14 -7.37 2.74
C ARG A 90 4.74 -6.28 3.72
N ILE A 91 5.73 -5.60 4.26
CA ILE A 91 5.51 -4.41 5.08
C ILE A 91 5.21 -3.23 4.16
N ARG A 92 4.13 -2.50 4.44
CA ARG A 92 3.67 -1.34 3.67
C ARG A 92 3.96 -0.03 4.40
N GLY A 93 3.92 -0.04 5.73
CA GLY A 93 4.19 1.16 6.52
C GLY A 93 4.30 0.90 8.01
N TYR A 94 4.82 1.92 8.70
CA TYR A 94 4.91 2.02 10.15
C TYR A 94 4.12 3.26 10.58
N TYR A 95 3.30 3.11 11.60
CA TYR A 95 2.38 4.15 12.05
C TYR A 95 2.42 4.26 13.57
N ASN A 96 2.37 5.48 14.07
CA ASN A 96 2.22 5.77 15.48
C ASN A 96 0.73 5.78 15.84
N GLY A 97 0.29 4.82 16.65
CA GLY A 97 -1.10 4.71 17.10
C GLY A 97 -1.56 5.83 18.06
N THR A 98 -0.66 6.69 18.56
CA THR A 98 -0.99 7.81 19.43
C THR A 98 -1.16 9.14 18.70
N VAL A 99 -0.91 9.17 17.39
CA VAL A 99 -1.00 10.38 16.55
C VAL A 99 -2.18 10.24 15.58
N PRO A 100 -3.26 11.04 15.72
CA PRO A 100 -4.48 10.90 14.93
C PRO A 100 -4.23 10.88 13.41
N ASP A 101 -3.42 11.81 12.91
CA ASP A 101 -3.08 11.88 11.49
C ASP A 101 -2.44 10.59 10.96
N GLN A 102 -1.68 9.87 11.79
CA GLN A 102 -1.06 8.61 11.37
C GLN A 102 -2.06 7.45 11.37
N VAL A 103 -3.03 7.48 12.28
CA VAL A 103 -4.15 6.54 12.28
C VAL A 103 -5.00 6.74 11.04
N ASP A 104 -5.29 7.99 10.66
CA ASP A 104 -6.03 8.29 9.43
C ASP A 104 -5.28 7.82 8.17
N ARG A 105 -3.95 8.01 8.14
CA ARG A 105 -3.11 7.45 7.07
C ARG A 105 -3.16 5.92 7.03
N LEU A 106 -3.07 5.26 8.18
CA LEU A 106 -3.18 3.80 8.28
C LEU A 106 -4.52 3.31 7.73
N VAL A 107 -5.63 3.94 8.09
CA VAL A 107 -6.97 3.59 7.60
C VAL A 107 -7.07 3.76 6.08
N ASN A 108 -6.54 4.85 5.54
CA ASN A 108 -6.50 5.09 4.10
C ASN A 108 -5.66 4.04 3.36
N ASP A 109 -4.51 3.67 3.92
CA ASP A 109 -3.63 2.67 3.33
C ASP A 109 -4.26 1.27 3.37
N ILE A 110 -4.96 0.91 4.45
CA ILE A 110 -5.77 -0.31 4.52
C ILE A 110 -6.86 -0.30 3.44
N ALA A 111 -7.55 0.83 3.23
CA ALA A 111 -8.58 0.95 2.20
C ALA A 111 -8.00 0.72 0.79
N ARG A 112 -6.80 1.22 0.52
CA ARG A 112 -6.08 0.97 -0.75
C ARG A 112 -5.78 -0.51 -0.94
N LEU A 113 -5.20 -1.18 0.07
CA LEU A 113 -4.88 -2.61 0.01
C LEU A 113 -6.12 -3.51 -0.14
N ARG A 114 -7.30 -3.04 0.28
CA ARG A 114 -8.54 -3.77 0.05
C ARG A 114 -8.95 -3.80 -1.42
N THR A 115 -8.58 -2.76 -2.17
CA THR A 115 -8.91 -2.59 -3.60
C THR A 115 -7.86 -3.13 -4.57
N GLU A 116 -6.66 -3.47 -4.06
CA GLU A 116 -5.66 -4.28 -4.76
C GLU A 116 -6.14 -5.74 -4.88
#